data_AF-A0A0C9Q228-F1
#
_entry.id   AF-A0A0C9Q228-F1
#
_cell.length_a   1.000
_cell.length_b   1.000
_cell.length_c   1.000
_cell.angle_alpha   90.00
_cell.angle_beta   90.00
_cell.angle_gamma   90.00
#
_symmetry.space_group_name_H-M   'P 1'
#
loop_
_entity.id
_entity.type
_entity.pdbx_description
1 polymer ?
#
loop_
_entity_poly.entity_id
_entity_poly.type
_entity_poly.pdbx_seq_one_letter_code
_entity_poly.pdbx_strand_id
1 'polypeptide(L)'
;AEIWSVFIAILRKSVRNLQACTDVSLIEHVLHRLSRAETVVADLLIDMLGVLASYSITVKELKLLFGAMKAVKGKWPRHSAKLLNVLRQMPQRNGPDVFFSFPGRKGSAIVLPPMARWPYESGFTFTTWFRLDPINSVNIEREKPYLYCFKTSKGVGYSAHFVGNCLVLTSMKVKGKGFQHCVKYEFQPRKVN
;
A
#
# COMPACT_ATOMS: atom_id res chain seq x y z
N ALA A 1 -10.07 -4.45 -24.56
CA ALA A 1 -10.97 -4.51 -23.39
C ALA A 1 -10.38 -5.40 -22.30
N GLU A 2 -10.05 -6.66 -22.61
CA GLU A 2 -9.53 -7.66 -21.66
C GLU A 2 -8.35 -7.18 -20.80
N ILE A 3 -7.33 -6.57 -21.41
CA ILE A 3 -6.15 -6.04 -20.68
C ILE A 3 -6.55 -5.05 -19.58
N TRP A 4 -7.50 -4.16 -19.86
CA TRP A 4 -7.96 -3.17 -18.88
C TRP A 4 -8.72 -3.82 -17.72
N SER A 5 -9.59 -4.78 -18.01
CA SER A 5 -10.33 -5.54 -16.99
C SER A 5 -9.38 -6.30 -16.07
N VAL A 6 -8.37 -6.97 -16.65
CA VAL A 6 -7.32 -7.68 -15.88
C VAL A 6 -6.53 -6.70 -15.02
N PHE A 7 -6.13 -5.55 -15.59
CA PHE A 7 -5.40 -4.53 -14.85
C PHE A 7 -6.21 -3.97 -13.66
N ILE A 8 -7.49 -3.68 -13.85
CA ILE A 8 -8.38 -3.26 -12.76
C ILE A 8 -8.46 -4.32 -11.67
N ALA A 9 -8.58 -5.60 -12.02
CA ALA A 9 -8.60 -6.70 -11.05
C ALA A 9 -7.29 -6.80 -10.25
N ILE A 10 -6.15 -6.53 -10.90
CA ILE A 10 -4.83 -6.46 -10.25
C ILE A 10 -4.76 -5.29 -9.28
N LEU A 11 -5.26 -4.10 -9.66
CA LEU A 11 -5.28 -2.92 -8.80
C LEU A 11 -6.13 -3.12 -7.55
N ARG A 12 -7.34 -3.67 -7.70
CA ARG A 12 -8.26 -3.94 -6.58
C ARG A 12 -7.67 -4.86 -5.52
N LYS A 13 -6.70 -5.71 -5.89
CA LYS A 13 -6.07 -6.69 -4.99
C LYS A 13 -4.73 -6.24 -4.40
N SER A 14 -4.16 -5.11 -4.83
CA SER A 14 -2.79 -4.74 -4.45
C SER A 14 -2.63 -3.25 -4.17
N VAL A 15 -2.49 -2.93 -2.88
CA VAL A 15 -2.17 -1.56 -2.42
C VAL A 15 -0.83 -1.09 -2.98
N ARG A 16 0.15 -1.99 -3.13
CA ARG A 16 1.44 -1.67 -3.77
C ARG A 16 1.27 -1.23 -5.22
N ASN A 17 0.39 -1.89 -5.98
CA ASN A 17 0.14 -1.51 -7.37
C ASN A 17 -0.63 -0.18 -7.46
N LEU A 18 -1.58 0.04 -6.55
CA LEU A 18 -2.28 1.32 -6.42
C LEU A 18 -1.30 2.45 -6.11
N GLN A 19 -0.39 2.27 -5.15
CA GLN A 19 0.65 3.23 -4.84
C GLN A 19 1.56 3.52 -6.04
N ALA A 20 2.02 2.47 -6.74
CA ALA A 20 2.84 2.65 -7.94
C ALA A 20 2.12 3.45 -9.03
N CYS A 21 0.79 3.30 -9.15
CA CYS A 21 -0.02 4.10 -10.06
C CYS A 21 -0.15 5.56 -9.62
N THR A 22 -0.23 5.82 -8.31
CA THR A 22 -0.20 7.18 -7.74
C THR A 22 1.14 7.86 -8.01
N ASP A 23 2.26 7.13 -7.84
CA ASP A 23 3.62 7.66 -8.04
C ASP A 23 3.86 8.15 -9.48
N VAL A 24 3.17 7.55 -10.46
CA VAL A 24 3.22 7.95 -11.87
C VAL A 24 2.04 8.83 -12.30
N SER A 25 1.22 9.29 -11.35
CA SER A 25 0.04 10.13 -11.61
C SER A 25 -0.92 9.52 -12.64
N LEU A 26 -1.23 8.22 -12.50
CA LEU A 26 -2.03 7.49 -13.48
C LEU A 26 -3.42 8.11 -13.67
N ILE A 27 -4.03 8.69 -12.63
CA ILE A 27 -5.33 9.38 -12.73
C ILE A 27 -5.27 10.50 -13.77
N GLU A 28 -4.22 11.32 -13.77
CA GLU A 28 -4.06 12.42 -14.74
C GLU A 28 -3.98 11.87 -16.17
N HIS A 29 -3.16 10.83 -16.37
CA HIS A 29 -2.98 10.20 -17.67
C HIS A 29 -4.29 9.61 -18.20
N VAL A 30 -5.06 8.94 -17.35
CA VAL A 30 -6.35 8.34 -17.72
C VAL A 30 -7.37 9.43 -18.05
N LEU A 31 -7.47 10.49 -17.24
CA LEU A 31 -8.39 11.61 -17.51
C LEU A 31 -8.09 12.31 -18.83
N HIS A 32 -6.82 12.53 -19.18
CA HIS A 32 -6.43 13.09 -20.47
C HIS A 32 -6.81 12.19 -21.65
N ARG A 33 -6.68 10.86 -21.49
CA ARG A 33 -7.01 9.89 -22.54
C ARG A 33 -8.52 9.66 -22.69
N LEU A 34 -9.31 9.84 -21.63
CA LEU A 34 -10.74 9.53 -21.59
C LEU A 34 -11.53 10.24 -22.69
N SER A 35 -11.20 11.49 -23.00
CA SER A 35 -11.88 12.30 -24.04
C SER A 35 -11.82 11.69 -25.45
N ARG A 36 -10.81 10.84 -25.71
CA ARG A 36 -10.54 10.21 -27.02
C ARG A 36 -10.81 8.70 -27.01
N ALA A 37 -11.24 8.14 -25.89
CA ALA A 37 -11.48 6.71 -25.77
C ALA A 37 -12.82 6.32 -26.40
N GLU A 38 -12.85 5.16 -27.05
CA GLU A 38 -14.10 4.53 -27.48
C GLU A 38 -14.96 4.15 -26.28
N THR A 39 -16.28 4.10 -26.45
CA THR A 39 -17.25 3.93 -25.34
C THR A 39 -16.93 2.75 -24.42
N VAL A 40 -16.58 1.58 -24.98
CA VAL A 40 -16.26 0.38 -24.18
C VAL A 40 -14.98 0.57 -23.37
N VAL A 41 -13.96 1.19 -23.96
CA VAL A 41 -12.70 1.48 -23.27
C VAL A 41 -12.89 2.56 -22.22
N ALA A 42 -13.68 3.61 -22.53
CA ALA A 42 -14.00 4.68 -21.61
C ALA A 42 -14.67 4.16 -20.34
N ASP A 43 -15.57 3.19 -20.44
CA ASP A 43 -16.23 2.61 -19.27
C ASP A 43 -15.25 1.86 -18.36
N LEU A 44 -14.29 1.13 -18.94
CA LEU A 44 -13.22 0.47 -18.19
C LEU A 44 -12.26 1.49 -17.55
N LEU A 45 -11.91 2.57 -18.27
CA LEU A 45 -11.08 3.64 -17.73
C LEU A 45 -11.79 4.37 -16.56
N ILE A 46 -13.10 4.57 -16.63
CA ILE A 46 -13.88 5.17 -15.54
C ILE A 46 -13.93 4.24 -14.33
N ASP A 47 -14.10 2.92 -14.52
CA ASP A 47 -14.02 1.97 -13.40
C ASP A 47 -12.64 1.98 -12.75
N MET A 48 -11.57 2.03 -13.56
CA MET A 48 -10.20 2.19 -13.06
C MET A 48 -10.02 3.49 -12.27
N LEU A 49 -10.56 4.63 -12.75
CA LEU A 49 -10.51 5.90 -12.04
C LEU A 49 -11.19 5.78 -10.66
N GLY A 50 -12.30 5.06 -10.57
CA GLY A 50 -12.97 4.78 -9.29
C GLY A 50 -12.08 4.01 -8.30
N VAL A 51 -11.40 2.97 -8.78
CA VAL A 51 -10.44 2.19 -7.99
C VAL A 51 -9.25 3.03 -7.53
N LEU A 52 -8.68 3.86 -8.42
CA LEU A 52 -7.54 4.70 -8.09
C LEU A 52 -7.93 5.82 -7.12
N ALA A 53 -9.04 6.50 -7.38
CA ALA A 53 -9.48 7.66 -6.59
C ALA A 53 -10.01 7.27 -5.20
N SER A 54 -10.53 6.05 -5.03
CA SER A 54 -10.83 5.49 -3.70
C SER A 54 -9.56 5.12 -2.92
N TYR A 55 -8.47 4.78 -3.60
CA TYR A 55 -7.18 4.60 -2.94
C TYR A 55 -6.55 5.93 -2.53
N SER A 56 -6.34 6.85 -3.46
CA SER A 56 -5.75 8.16 -3.20
C SER A 56 -6.04 9.11 -4.36
N ILE A 57 -6.27 10.38 -4.04
CA ILE A 57 -6.39 11.44 -5.04
C ILE A 57 -5.76 12.73 -4.51
N THR A 58 -5.04 13.43 -5.37
CA THR A 58 -4.49 14.75 -5.05
C THR A 58 -5.50 15.86 -5.38
N VAL A 59 -5.28 17.05 -4.83
CA VAL A 59 -6.08 18.24 -5.18
C VAL A 59 -6.00 18.54 -6.69
N LYS A 60 -4.84 18.30 -7.32
CA LYS A 60 -4.63 18.49 -8.75
C LYS A 60 -5.48 17.52 -9.58
N GLU A 61 -5.41 16.24 -9.27
CA GLU A 61 -6.21 15.20 -9.94
C GLU A 61 -7.71 15.41 -9.73
N LEU A 62 -8.12 15.82 -8.54
CA LEU A 62 -9.51 16.15 -8.24
C LEU A 62 -10.01 17.32 -9.10
N LYS A 63 -9.20 18.39 -9.24
CA LYS A 63 -9.52 19.50 -10.14
C LYS A 63 -9.62 19.06 -11.60
N LEU A 64 -8.76 18.16 -12.05
CA LEU A 64 -8.84 17.58 -13.40
C LEU A 64 -10.11 16.75 -13.59
N LEU A 65 -10.50 15.94 -12.59
CA LEU A 65 -11.73 15.17 -12.62
C LEU A 65 -12.97 16.08 -12.74
N PHE A 66 -13.06 17.12 -11.91
CA PHE A 66 -14.13 18.13 -12.04
C PHE A 66 -14.07 18.88 -13.38
N GLY A 67 -12.86 19.19 -13.87
CA GLY A 67 -12.65 19.80 -15.17
C GLY A 67 -13.19 18.94 -16.32
N ALA A 68 -12.99 17.62 -16.26
CA ALA A 68 -13.52 16.67 -17.24
C ALA A 68 -15.04 16.57 -17.24
N MET A 69 -15.70 16.95 -16.13
CA MET A 69 -17.15 17.01 -16.02
C MET A 69 -17.71 18.41 -16.30
N LYS A 70 -16.91 19.47 -16.25
CA LYS A 70 -17.40 20.86 -16.35
C LYS A 70 -18.10 21.11 -17.68
N ALA A 71 -19.34 21.61 -17.61
CA ALA A 71 -20.08 22.00 -18.80
C ALA A 71 -19.39 23.16 -19.53
N VAL A 72 -19.28 23.05 -20.85
CA VAL A 72 -18.73 24.09 -21.73
C VAL A 72 -19.83 24.49 -22.71
N LYS A 73 -20.13 25.80 -22.78
CA LYS A 73 -21.23 26.35 -23.62
C LYS A 73 -22.57 25.64 -23.37
N GLY A 74 -22.89 25.37 -22.11
CA GLY A 74 -24.14 24.71 -21.70
C GLY A 74 -24.24 23.22 -22.01
N LYS A 75 -23.16 22.58 -22.51
CA LYS A 75 -23.14 21.15 -22.83
C LYS A 75 -22.16 20.41 -21.92
N TRP A 76 -22.62 19.31 -21.35
CA TRP A 76 -21.78 18.41 -20.57
C TRP A 76 -20.86 17.60 -21.49
N PRO A 77 -19.57 17.45 -21.16
CA PRO A 77 -18.66 16.56 -21.86
C PRO A 77 -19.18 15.11 -21.91
N ARG A 78 -18.64 14.33 -22.86
CA ARG A 78 -18.91 12.89 -22.92
C ARG A 78 -18.49 12.24 -21.61
N HIS A 79 -19.30 11.30 -21.13
CA HIS A 79 -19.08 10.53 -19.90
C HIS A 79 -19.21 11.30 -18.57
N SER A 80 -19.58 12.59 -18.55
CA SER A 80 -19.71 13.34 -17.29
C SER A 80 -20.61 12.66 -16.25
N ALA A 81 -21.76 12.14 -16.67
CA ALA A 81 -22.67 11.41 -15.78
C ALA A 81 -22.01 10.14 -15.20
N LYS A 82 -21.18 9.44 -15.98
CA LYS A 82 -20.46 8.24 -15.50
C LYS A 82 -19.32 8.61 -14.54
N LEU A 83 -18.65 9.75 -14.75
CA LEU A 83 -17.61 10.25 -13.84
C LEU A 83 -18.15 10.63 -12.46
N LEU A 84 -19.44 10.96 -12.33
CA LEU A 84 -20.07 11.11 -11.00
C LEU A 84 -20.01 9.81 -10.17
N ASN A 85 -19.99 8.64 -10.82
CA ASN A 85 -19.81 7.38 -10.10
C ASN A 85 -18.43 7.26 -9.46
N VAL A 86 -17.39 7.87 -10.06
CA VAL A 86 -16.05 7.95 -9.45
C VAL A 86 -16.14 8.73 -8.15
N LEU A 87 -16.78 9.91 -8.16
CA LEU A 87 -16.98 10.72 -6.94
C LEU A 87 -17.73 9.96 -5.85
N ARG A 88 -18.71 9.13 -6.23
CA ARG A 88 -19.46 8.29 -5.28
C ARG A 88 -18.60 7.16 -4.67
N GLN A 89 -17.64 6.63 -5.43
CA GLN A 89 -16.74 5.57 -4.97
C GLN A 89 -15.58 6.11 -4.11
N MET A 90 -15.13 7.34 -4.36
CA MET A 90 -14.03 7.97 -3.62
C MET A 90 -14.13 7.89 -2.08
N PRO A 91 -15.28 8.13 -1.43
CA PRO A 91 -15.40 8.00 0.03
C PRO A 91 -15.45 6.54 0.51
N GLN A 92 -15.63 5.56 -0.38
CA GLN A 92 -15.67 4.13 -0.05
C GLN A 92 -14.25 3.55 0.06
N ARG A 93 -13.41 4.18 0.90
CA ARG A 93 -12.02 3.77 1.08
C ARG A 93 -11.95 2.56 2.00
N ASN A 94 -11.18 1.55 1.59
CA ASN A 94 -10.93 0.35 2.39
C ASN A 94 -9.52 0.42 2.98
N GLY A 95 -9.40 0.48 4.30
CA GLY A 95 -8.12 0.45 5.00
C GLY A 95 -7.94 1.61 5.98
N PRO A 96 -6.73 1.77 6.54
CA PRO A 96 -6.42 2.87 7.44
C PRO A 96 -6.38 4.22 6.70
N ASP A 97 -6.83 5.29 7.36
CA ASP A 97 -6.77 6.66 6.82
C ASP A 97 -5.34 7.17 6.65
N VAL A 98 -4.46 6.76 7.57
CA VAL A 98 -3.04 7.15 7.61
C VAL A 98 -2.22 5.91 7.95
N PHE A 99 -1.18 5.66 7.16
CA PHE A 99 -0.27 4.54 7.35
C PHE A 99 1.12 4.87 6.81
N PHE A 100 2.12 4.17 7.34
CA PHE A 100 3.46 4.12 6.74
C PHE A 100 3.52 2.92 5.78
N SER A 101 4.00 3.15 4.55
CA SER A 101 4.18 2.09 3.55
C SER A 101 5.66 1.73 3.44
N PHE A 102 5.98 0.46 3.62
CA PHE A 102 7.34 -0.05 3.50
C PHE A 102 7.43 -0.99 2.29
N PRO A 103 7.94 -0.53 1.13
CA PRO A 103 7.96 -1.31 -0.11
C PRO A 103 9.00 -2.45 -0.12
N GLY A 104 9.65 -2.75 1.01
CA GLY A 104 10.70 -3.77 1.10
C GLY A 104 12.06 -3.36 0.51
N ARG A 105 12.24 -2.08 0.15
CA ARG A 105 13.53 -1.56 -0.35
C ARG A 105 14.48 -1.27 0.81
N LYS A 106 15.78 -1.25 0.55
CA LYS A 106 16.79 -0.87 1.56
C LYS A 106 16.41 0.48 2.20
N GLY A 107 16.33 0.50 3.53
CA GLY A 107 15.91 1.70 4.28
C GLY A 107 14.39 1.84 4.50
N SER A 108 13.57 0.89 4.04
CA SER A 108 12.12 0.88 4.30
C SER A 108 11.82 0.42 5.74
N ALA A 109 12.06 1.30 6.71
CA ALA A 109 11.80 1.04 8.13
C ALA A 109 11.59 2.35 8.91
N ILE A 110 10.96 2.26 10.07
CA ILE A 110 11.03 3.32 11.08
C ILE A 110 12.32 3.10 11.86
N VAL A 111 13.22 4.08 11.81
CA VAL A 111 14.54 4.00 12.45
C VAL A 111 14.56 4.92 13.65
N LEU A 112 14.85 4.36 14.83
CA LEU A 112 15.14 5.14 16.01
C LEU A 112 16.61 5.59 15.97
N PRO A 113 16.94 6.80 16.46
CA PRO A 113 18.32 7.22 16.65
C PRO A 113 19.10 6.17 17.45
N PRO A 114 20.37 5.89 17.12
CA PRO A 114 21.19 4.95 17.89
C PRO A 114 21.25 5.36 19.35
N MET A 115 20.88 4.44 20.25
CA MET A 115 20.98 4.66 21.69
C MET A 115 22.33 4.16 22.19
N ALA A 116 23.08 5.02 22.88
CA ALA A 116 24.39 4.67 23.43
C ALA A 116 24.30 3.76 24.68
N ARG A 117 23.20 3.83 25.43
CA ARG A 117 22.92 3.01 26.63
C ARG A 117 21.43 2.69 26.73
N TRP A 118 21.09 1.55 27.35
CA TRP A 118 19.74 1.01 27.46
C TRP A 118 19.30 0.92 28.94
N PRO A 119 18.14 1.47 29.35
CA PRO A 119 17.54 2.76 29.00
C PRO A 119 17.90 3.88 30.02
N TYR A 120 17.95 5.15 29.59
CA TYR A 120 17.99 6.34 30.44
C TYR A 120 16.68 7.11 30.23
N GLU A 121 15.81 7.10 31.26
CA GLU A 121 14.53 7.76 31.57
C GLU A 121 13.61 8.45 30.52
N SER A 122 13.83 8.36 29.20
CA SER A 122 12.83 8.76 28.19
C SER A 122 12.73 7.72 27.07
N GLY A 123 11.94 6.67 27.32
CA GLY A 123 11.56 5.69 26.29
C GLY A 123 10.50 6.23 25.33
N PHE A 124 10.42 5.63 24.14
CA PHE A 124 9.31 5.86 23.22
C PHE A 124 8.39 4.64 23.24
N THR A 125 7.09 4.88 23.33
CA THR A 125 6.06 3.87 23.12
C THR A 125 5.19 4.33 21.97
N PHE A 126 4.97 3.47 20.98
CA PHE A 126 3.92 3.68 20.00
C PHE A 126 3.17 2.36 19.79
N THR A 127 1.88 2.47 19.57
CA THR A 127 0.98 1.34 19.32
C THR A 127 0.46 1.48 17.90
N THR A 128 0.56 0.42 17.10
CA THR A 128 0.11 0.45 15.71
C THR A 128 -0.44 -0.91 15.29
N TRP A 129 -1.33 -0.90 14.30
CA TRP A 129 -1.68 -2.09 13.54
C TRP A 129 -0.65 -2.28 12.43
N PHE A 130 -0.23 -3.51 12.18
CA PHE A 130 0.60 -3.83 11.03
C PHE A 130 -0.20 -4.64 10.01
N ARG A 131 0.14 -4.46 8.74
CA ARG A 131 -0.38 -5.25 7.63
C ARG A 131 0.81 -5.77 6.83
N LEU A 132 0.85 -7.07 6.64
CA LEU A 132 1.75 -7.71 5.69
C LEU A 132 0.93 -8.03 4.45
N ASP A 133 1.26 -7.41 3.31
CA ASP A 133 0.67 -7.81 2.05
C ASP A 133 1.18 -9.20 1.64
N PRO A 134 0.36 -10.05 1.01
CA PRO A 134 0.82 -11.36 0.54
C PRO A 134 2.05 -11.19 -0.34
N ILE A 135 3.16 -11.78 0.11
CA ILE A 135 4.41 -11.83 -0.63
C ILE A 135 4.45 -13.21 -1.30
N ASN A 136 4.86 -13.28 -2.57
CA ASN A 136 5.15 -14.57 -3.20
C ASN A 136 6.14 -15.33 -2.31
N SER A 137 5.89 -16.62 -2.03
CA SER A 137 6.67 -17.45 -1.10
C SER A 137 8.18 -17.34 -1.29
N VAL A 138 8.64 -17.21 -2.54
CA VAL A 138 10.05 -17.04 -2.92
C VAL A 138 10.71 -15.78 -2.32
N ASN A 139 9.97 -14.68 -2.20
CA ASN A 139 10.52 -13.43 -1.67
C ASN A 139 10.51 -13.37 -0.13
N ILE A 140 9.65 -14.13 0.55
CA ILE A 140 9.52 -14.10 2.02
C ILE A 140 10.83 -14.55 2.69
N GLU A 141 11.41 -15.65 2.20
CA GLU A 141 12.65 -16.18 2.77
C GLU A 141 13.84 -15.22 2.58
N ARG A 142 13.87 -14.53 1.43
CA ARG A 142 14.92 -13.58 1.08
C ARG A 142 14.77 -12.25 1.84
N GLU A 143 13.57 -11.70 1.91
CA GLU A 143 13.32 -10.36 2.43
C GLU A 143 13.14 -10.34 3.96
N LYS A 144 12.72 -11.44 4.56
CA LYS A 144 12.48 -11.59 6.02
C LYS A 144 11.74 -10.38 6.59
N PRO A 145 10.43 -10.25 6.35
CA PRO A 145 9.67 -9.08 6.81
C PRO A 145 9.72 -8.96 8.33
N TYR A 146 10.53 -8.01 8.81
CA TYR A 146 10.73 -7.75 10.23
C TYR A 146 9.57 -6.92 10.79
N LEU A 147 8.99 -7.38 11.89
CA LEU A 147 8.11 -6.56 12.73
C LEU A 147 8.94 -5.57 13.56
N TYR A 148 10.07 -6.04 14.10
CA TYR A 148 11.07 -5.18 14.73
C TYR A 148 12.47 -5.82 14.65
N CYS A 149 13.50 -4.97 14.70
CA CYS A 149 14.88 -5.41 14.77
C CYS A 149 15.70 -4.45 15.64
N PHE A 150 15.86 -4.79 16.92
CA PHE A 150 16.65 -4.04 17.89
C PHE A 150 17.99 -4.75 18.08
N LYS A 151 18.97 -4.38 17.26
CA LYS A 151 20.31 -4.97 17.29
C LYS A 151 21.38 -3.89 17.37
N THR A 152 22.43 -4.20 18.13
CA THR A 152 23.67 -3.43 18.13
C THR A 152 24.41 -3.58 16.80
N SER A 153 25.41 -2.73 16.54
CA SER A 153 26.32 -2.85 15.39
C SER A 153 27.05 -4.20 15.33
N LYS A 154 27.17 -4.91 16.46
CA LYS A 154 27.76 -6.25 16.56
C LYS A 154 26.77 -7.39 16.28
N GLY A 155 25.50 -7.09 16.01
CA GLY A 155 24.44 -8.07 15.72
C GLY A 155 23.80 -8.73 16.94
N VAL A 156 24.11 -8.25 18.15
CA VAL A 156 23.52 -8.70 19.43
C VAL A 156 22.24 -7.93 19.68
N GLY A 157 21.17 -8.61 20.14
CA GLY A 157 19.88 -8.00 20.44
C GLY A 157 18.68 -8.89 20.07
N TYR A 158 17.53 -8.27 19.87
CA TYR A 158 16.25 -8.94 19.64
C TYR A 158 15.65 -8.59 18.28
N SER A 159 15.00 -9.54 17.64
CA SER A 159 14.22 -9.27 16.42
C SER A 159 13.03 -10.20 16.31
N ALA A 160 11.96 -9.71 15.68
CA ALA A 160 10.83 -10.52 15.29
C ALA A 160 10.60 -10.35 13.78
N HIS A 161 10.43 -11.46 13.07
CA HIS A 161 10.17 -11.47 11.63
C HIS A 161 9.22 -12.60 11.26
N PHE A 162 8.54 -12.48 10.13
CA PHE A 162 7.67 -13.55 9.64
C PHE A 162 8.43 -14.52 8.74
N VAL A 163 8.15 -15.81 8.92
CA VAL A 163 8.55 -16.91 8.04
C VAL A 163 7.27 -17.65 7.66
N GLY A 164 6.88 -17.54 6.39
CA GLY A 164 5.52 -17.92 5.97
C GLY A 164 4.47 -17.18 6.79
N ASN A 165 3.58 -17.94 7.43
CA ASN A 165 2.50 -17.43 8.27
C ASN A 165 2.85 -17.36 9.76
N CYS A 166 4.11 -17.64 10.15
CA CYS A 166 4.49 -17.72 11.56
C CYS A 166 5.42 -16.56 11.95
N LEU A 167 5.25 -16.07 13.19
CA LEU A 167 6.16 -15.07 13.77
C LEU A 167 7.33 -15.78 14.44
N VAL A 168 8.56 -15.42 14.06
CA VAL A 168 9.78 -15.94 14.65
C VAL A 168 10.47 -14.86 15.47
N LEU A 169 10.55 -15.10 16.77
CA LEU A 169 11.32 -14.29 17.72
C LEU A 169 12.77 -14.80 17.74
N THR A 170 13.73 -13.89 17.70
CA THR A 170 15.16 -14.22 17.76
C THR A 170 15.83 -13.36 18.82
N SER A 171 16.57 -14.00 19.72
CA SER A 171 17.44 -13.37 20.72
C SER A 171 18.88 -13.75 20.44
N MET A 172 19.72 -12.77 20.11
CA MET A 172 21.14 -12.96 19.86
C MET A 172 21.93 -12.44 21.05
N LYS A 173 22.56 -13.34 21.83
CA LYS A 173 23.43 -12.97 22.96
C LYS A 173 24.86 -12.66 22.50
N VAL A 174 25.32 -13.38 21.49
CA VAL A 174 26.64 -13.25 20.86
C VAL A 174 26.48 -13.44 19.35
N LYS A 175 27.36 -12.83 18.54
CA LYS A 175 27.26 -12.92 17.08
C LYS A 175 27.25 -14.38 16.63
N GLY A 176 26.22 -14.79 15.89
CA GLY A 176 26.04 -16.16 15.39
C GLY A 176 25.56 -17.19 16.43
N LYS A 177 25.46 -16.83 17.71
CA LYS A 177 24.96 -17.70 18.79
C LYS A 177 23.75 -17.05 19.46
N GLY A 178 22.57 -17.54 19.11
CA GLY A 178 21.29 -17.03 19.62
C GLY A 178 20.23 -18.11 19.69
N PHE A 179 19.08 -17.72 20.24
CA PHE A 179 17.90 -18.56 20.35
C PHE A 179 16.82 -18.05 19.39
N GLN A 180 16.16 -18.97 18.71
CA GLN A 180 14.98 -18.67 17.89
C GLN A 180 13.78 -19.41 18.44
N HIS A 181 12.66 -18.71 18.52
CA HIS A 181 11.39 -19.26 18.94
C HIS A 181 10.33 -18.91 17.90
N CYS A 182 9.76 -19.94 17.28
CA CYS A 182 8.57 -19.78 16.46
C CYS A 182 7.37 -19.70 17.40
N VAL A 183 6.62 -18.60 17.34
CA VAL A 183 5.39 -18.43 18.10
C VAL A 183 4.43 -19.55 17.68
N LYS A 184 3.81 -20.23 18.64
CA LYS A 184 2.84 -21.31 18.42
C LYS A 184 1.48 -20.78 17.94
N TYR A 185 1.50 -19.96 16.90
CA TYR A 185 0.34 -19.37 16.27
C TYR A 185 0.62 -19.15 14.79
N GLU A 186 -0.27 -19.67 13.94
CA GLU A 186 -0.24 -19.47 12.50
C GLU A 186 -1.19 -18.34 12.13
N PHE A 187 -0.64 -17.23 11.61
CA PHE A 187 -1.41 -16.09 11.18
C PHE A 187 -2.15 -16.40 9.88
N GLN A 188 -3.45 -16.17 9.88
CA GLN A 188 -4.28 -16.37 8.70
C GLN A 188 -4.46 -15.05 7.95
N PRO A 189 -4.46 -15.05 6.60
CA PRO A 189 -4.83 -13.89 5.82
C PRO A 189 -6.21 -13.39 6.25
N ARG A 190 -6.38 -12.06 6.31
CA ARG A 190 -7.68 -11.45 6.61
C ARG A 190 -8.67 -11.88 5.52
N LYS A 191 -9.73 -12.59 5.91
CA LYS A 191 -10.88 -12.83 5.03
C LYS A 191 -11.57 -11.50 4.78
N VAL A 192 -11.60 -11.08 3.51
CA VAL A 192 -12.38 -9.93 3.08
C VAL A 192 -13.79 -10.47 2.83
N ASN A 193 -14.73 -10.15 3.73
CA ASN A 193 -16.15 -10.38 3.50
C ASN A 193 -16.70 -9.29 2.57
#